data_AF-A0A3M7E7F5-F1
#
_entry.id   AF-A0A3M7E7F5-F1
#
_cell.length_a   1.000
_cell.length_b   1.000
_cell.length_c   1.000
_cell.angle_alpha   90.00
_cell.angle_beta   90.00
_cell.angle_gamma   90.00
#
_symmetry.space_group_name_H-M   'P 1'
#
loop_
_entity.id
_entity.type
_entity.pdbx_description
1 polymer ?
#
loop_
_entity_poly.entity_id
_entity_poly.type
_entity_poly.pdbx_seq_one_letter_code
_entity_poly.pdbx_strand_id
1 'polypeptide(L)'
;MNRQCRPRRDTRTPAKMKLLTLNFLTCARKTCKSSADAFPLHPKEAELEQVEIELNPVFIKNMLPRLDWEAMKTLANELGLPNLPAETPAPEELADESGEPSQTLKDLHTLLMETAIANGKLVCGNCSHEYAVKEGIANFLLPSHMV
;
A
#
# COMPACT_ATOMS: atom_id res chain seq x y z
N MET A 1 6.03 -16.47 -41.47
CA MET A 1 4.68 -16.10 -40.96
C MET A 1 4.81 -15.36 -39.65
N ASN A 2 4.11 -14.23 -39.56
CA ASN A 2 4.32 -13.12 -38.63
C ASN A 2 4.09 -13.46 -37.15
N ARG A 3 5.11 -13.23 -36.30
CA ARG A 3 4.90 -13.05 -34.86
C ARG A 3 4.45 -11.61 -34.65
N GLN A 4 3.14 -11.44 -34.50
CA GLN A 4 2.54 -10.15 -34.20
C GLN A 4 2.95 -9.75 -32.78
N CYS A 5 3.92 -8.82 -32.67
CA CYS A 5 4.18 -8.12 -31.43
C CYS A 5 2.89 -7.41 -31.02
N ARG A 6 2.21 -7.92 -29.98
CA ARG A 6 1.13 -7.19 -29.33
C ARG A 6 1.67 -5.84 -28.87
N PRO A 7 0.94 -4.72 -29.03
CA PRO A 7 1.35 -3.46 -28.45
C PRO A 7 1.46 -3.66 -26.94
N ARG A 8 2.63 -3.37 -26.35
CA ARG A 8 2.73 -3.19 -24.91
C ARG A 8 1.77 -2.05 -24.59
N ARG A 9 0.68 -2.32 -23.85
CA ARG A 9 -0.13 -1.24 -23.28
C ARG A 9 0.84 -0.40 -22.47
N ASP A 10 1.08 0.82 -22.94
CA ASP A 10 1.86 1.80 -22.21
C ASP A 10 0.96 2.33 -21.10
N THR A 11 0.77 1.54 -20.05
CA THR A 11 0.18 1.98 -18.78
C THR A 11 1.29 2.56 -17.91
N ARG A 12 2.12 3.46 -18.47
CA ARG A 12 3.07 4.23 -17.66
C ARG A 12 2.32 5.30 -16.88
N THR A 13 1.42 4.87 -16.00
CA THR A 13 1.20 5.61 -14.77
C THR A 13 2.56 5.61 -14.05
N PRO A 14 3.10 6.78 -13.66
CA PRO A 14 4.35 6.83 -12.90
C PRO A 14 4.23 5.88 -11.71
N ALA A 15 5.28 5.08 -11.46
CA ALA A 15 5.30 4.09 -10.40
C ALA A 15 5.32 4.81 -9.03
N LYS A 16 4.13 5.18 -8.55
CA LYS A 16 3.94 5.81 -7.24
C LYS A 16 3.74 4.74 -6.19
N MET A 17 4.32 4.96 -5.01
CA MET A 17 4.16 4.09 -3.84
C MET A 17 2.69 4.10 -3.41
N LYS A 18 1.97 3.03 -3.72
CA LYS A 18 0.58 2.83 -3.30
C LYS A 18 0.51 2.60 -1.79
N LEU A 19 -0.61 2.97 -1.19
CA LEU A 19 -0.86 2.72 0.23
C LEU A 19 -0.78 1.22 0.55
N LEU A 20 -1.25 0.36 -0.36
CA LEU A 20 -1.10 -1.10 -0.28
C LEU A 20 0.36 -1.53 -0.03
N THR A 21 1.33 -0.80 -0.56
CA THR A 21 2.75 -1.15 -0.45
C THR A 21 3.25 -0.97 0.98
N LEU A 22 2.73 0.02 1.71
CA LEU A 22 3.11 0.22 3.11
C LEU A 22 2.74 -0.97 4.01
N ASN A 23 1.71 -1.73 3.64
CA ASN A 23 1.30 -2.91 4.38
C ASN A 23 2.26 -4.11 4.24
N PHE A 24 3.21 -4.05 3.29
CA PHE A 24 4.22 -5.10 3.10
C PHE A 24 5.64 -4.58 3.32
N LEU A 25 5.81 -3.30 3.64
CA LEU A 25 7.12 -2.68 3.82
C LEU A 25 7.53 -2.67 5.27
N THR A 26 8.69 -3.26 5.54
CA THR A 26 9.34 -3.27 6.84
C THR A 26 10.66 -2.51 6.79
N CYS A 27 11.20 -2.18 7.96
CA CYS A 27 12.50 -1.53 8.04
C CYS A 27 13.62 -2.39 7.42
N ALA A 28 14.40 -1.81 6.52
CA ALA A 28 15.46 -2.51 5.78
C ALA A 28 16.70 -2.87 6.63
N ARG A 29 16.86 -2.29 7.83
CA ARG A 29 18.01 -2.56 8.72
C ARG A 29 17.99 -4.00 9.25
N LYS A 30 19.12 -4.71 9.18
CA LYS A 30 19.28 -6.08 9.74
C LYS A 30 18.85 -6.20 11.20
N THR A 31 19.18 -5.22 12.03
CA THR A 31 18.84 -5.22 13.46
C THR A 31 17.35 -5.15 13.73
N CYS A 32 16.56 -4.68 12.76
CA CYS A 32 15.11 -4.56 12.87
C CYS A 32 14.36 -5.79 12.34
N LYS A 33 15.00 -6.67 11.56
CA LYS A 33 14.32 -7.84 10.97
C LYS A 33 13.74 -8.80 12.01
N SER A 34 14.31 -8.84 13.21
CA SER A 34 13.86 -9.67 14.32
C SER A 34 12.86 -8.97 15.24
N SER A 35 12.59 -7.69 15.05
CA SER A 35 11.67 -6.90 15.89
C SER A 35 10.31 -6.79 15.20
N ALA A 36 9.24 -7.01 15.97
CA ALA A 36 7.87 -6.80 15.50
C ALA A 36 7.58 -5.31 15.26
N ASP A 37 8.23 -4.41 16.01
CA ASP A 37 8.06 -2.95 15.90
C ASP A 37 8.73 -2.34 14.66
N ALA A 38 9.33 -3.18 13.82
CA ALA A 38 9.86 -2.78 12.51
C ALA A 38 8.77 -2.63 11.44
N PHE A 39 7.54 -3.03 11.77
CA PHE A 39 6.35 -2.95 10.93
C PHE A 39 5.12 -2.54 11.77
N PRO A 40 4.25 -1.66 11.28
CA PRO A 40 4.35 -0.87 10.05
C PRO A 40 5.40 0.26 10.15
N LEU A 41 5.77 0.82 9.00
CA LEU A 41 6.52 2.08 8.94
C LEU A 41 5.53 3.26 9.00
N HIS A 42 5.82 4.24 9.86
CA HIS A 42 4.92 5.35 10.15
C HIS A 42 5.15 6.53 9.18
N PRO A 43 4.22 6.84 8.27
CA PRO A 43 4.32 8.02 7.42
C PRO A 43 4.23 9.31 8.24
N LYS A 44 5.20 10.21 8.04
CA LYS A 44 5.22 11.57 8.57
C LYS A 44 5.32 12.56 7.42
N GLU A 45 4.57 13.66 7.55
CA GLU A 45 4.53 14.73 6.54
C GLU A 45 4.25 14.17 5.13
N ALA A 46 3.40 13.13 5.06
CA ALA A 46 3.11 12.45 3.81
C ALA A 46 2.04 13.19 3.01
N GLU A 47 2.40 13.52 1.78
CA GLU A 47 1.53 14.06 0.76
C GLU A 47 0.92 12.91 -0.04
N LEU A 48 -0.39 12.80 0.01
CA LEU A 48 -1.15 11.77 -0.70
C LEU A 48 -1.63 12.29 -2.05
N GLU A 49 -1.69 11.37 -3.00
CA GLU A 49 -2.20 11.60 -4.33
C GLU A 49 -3.13 10.47 -4.74
N GLN A 50 -4.22 10.81 -5.41
CA GLN A 50 -5.14 9.83 -5.97
C GLN A 50 -4.78 9.53 -7.43
N VAL A 51 -4.68 8.25 -7.73
CA VAL A 51 -4.33 7.70 -9.03
C VAL A 51 -5.48 6.82 -9.49
N GLU A 52 -6.19 7.23 -10.52
CA GLU A 52 -7.33 6.46 -11.05
C GLU A 52 -6.85 5.12 -11.63
N ILE A 53 -7.44 4.02 -11.13
CA ILE A 53 -7.08 2.66 -11.55
C ILE A 53 -8.36 1.85 -11.73
N GLU A 54 -8.41 1.03 -12.78
CA GLU A 54 -9.51 0.11 -13.02
C GLU A 54 -9.73 -0.85 -11.84
N LEU A 55 -10.96 -0.87 -11.33
CA LEU A 55 -11.40 -1.72 -10.23
C LEU A 55 -11.19 -3.19 -10.58
N ASN A 56 -10.36 -3.89 -9.79
CA ASN A 56 -10.18 -5.33 -9.92
C ASN A 56 -10.66 -6.06 -8.66
N PRO A 57 -11.93 -6.54 -8.63
CA PRO A 57 -12.49 -7.17 -7.45
C PRO A 57 -11.78 -8.48 -7.07
N VAL A 58 -11.28 -9.23 -8.06
CA VAL A 58 -10.53 -10.47 -7.81
C VAL A 58 -9.21 -10.19 -7.10
N PHE A 59 -8.54 -9.09 -7.45
CA PHE A 59 -7.29 -8.69 -6.82
C PHE A 59 -7.48 -8.33 -5.34
N ILE A 60 -8.49 -7.52 -5.02
CA ILE A 60 -8.79 -7.13 -3.63
C ILE A 60 -9.13 -8.37 -2.80
N LYS A 61 -10.00 -9.26 -3.30
CA LYS A 61 -10.36 -10.51 -2.62
C LYS A 61 -9.15 -11.38 -2.29
N ASN A 62 -8.19 -11.48 -3.20
CA ASN A 62 -6.96 -12.25 -3.00
C ASN A 62 -5.95 -11.56 -2.07
N MET A 63 -6.02 -10.23 -1.95
CA MET A 63 -5.12 -9.45 -1.09
C MET A 63 -5.58 -9.44 0.37
N LEU A 64 -6.89 -9.38 0.64
CA LEU A 64 -7.43 -9.35 2.02
C LEU A 64 -6.79 -10.33 3.00
N PRO A 65 -6.63 -11.64 2.70
CA PRO A 65 -6.02 -12.58 3.65
C PRO A 65 -4.53 -12.33 3.89
N ARG A 66 -3.88 -11.48 3.08
CA ARG A 66 -2.46 -11.12 3.21
C ARG A 66 -2.26 -9.76 3.85
N LEU A 67 -3.33 -8.98 4.03
CA LEU A 67 -3.24 -7.65 4.61
C LEU A 67 -3.21 -7.73 6.13
N ASP A 68 -2.30 -6.96 6.73
CA ASP A 68 -2.37 -6.65 8.15
C ASP A 68 -3.36 -5.50 8.37
N TRP A 69 -4.55 -5.84 8.87
CA TRP A 69 -5.64 -4.87 9.06
C TRP A 69 -5.36 -3.88 10.18
N GLU A 70 -4.66 -4.31 11.24
CA GLU A 70 -4.28 -3.43 12.36
C GLU A 70 -3.25 -2.39 11.90
N ALA A 71 -2.27 -2.81 11.11
CA ALA A 71 -1.31 -1.91 10.49
C ALA A 71 -2.00 -0.90 9.55
N MET A 72 -2.95 -1.36 8.71
CA MET A 72 -3.72 -0.46 7.84
C MET A 72 -4.52 0.58 8.61
N LYS A 73 -5.20 0.19 9.69
CA LYS A 73 -5.92 1.12 10.58
C LYS A 73 -4.97 2.16 11.17
N THR A 74 -3.79 1.73 11.62
CA THR A 74 -2.77 2.64 12.15
C THR A 74 -2.33 3.65 11.10
N LEU A 75 -1.98 3.19 9.89
CA LEU A 75 -1.58 4.05 8.78
C LEU A 75 -2.70 5.02 8.36
N ALA A 76 -3.94 4.55 8.30
CA ALA A 76 -5.09 5.38 7.96
C ALA A 76 -5.28 6.51 8.97
N ASN A 77 -5.15 6.21 10.27
CA ASN A 77 -5.22 7.21 11.33
C ASN A 77 -4.07 8.24 11.23
N GLU A 78 -2.85 7.81 10.95
CA GLU A 78 -1.69 8.71 10.81
C GLU A 78 -1.79 9.63 9.59
N LEU A 79 -2.36 9.12 8.50
CA LEU A 79 -2.57 9.86 7.27
C LEU A 79 -3.85 10.71 7.27
N GLY A 80 -4.68 10.62 8.30
CA GLY A 80 -5.96 11.32 8.39
C GLY A 80 -7.01 10.82 7.39
N LEU A 81 -6.92 9.55 6.98
CA LEU A 81 -7.86 8.89 6.08
C LEU A 81 -9.11 8.40 6.85
N PRO A 82 -10.25 8.19 6.17
CA PRO A 82 -11.46 7.69 6.83
C PRO A 82 -11.18 6.35 7.52
N ASN A 83 -11.72 6.19 8.73
CA ASN A 83 -11.48 5.00 9.52
C ASN A 83 -12.06 3.76 8.83
N LEU A 84 -11.21 2.74 8.67
CA LEU A 84 -11.61 1.43 8.16
C LEU A 84 -12.53 0.73 9.18
N PRO A 85 -13.39 -0.19 8.74
CA PRO A 85 -14.23 -0.97 9.64
C PRO A 85 -13.37 -1.77 10.64
N ALA A 86 -13.95 -2.03 11.82
CA ALA A 86 -13.23 -2.63 12.95
C ALA A 86 -12.63 -4.01 12.60
N GLU A 87 -13.34 -4.79 11.79
CA GLU A 87 -12.94 -6.10 11.30
C GLU A 87 -12.71 -6.10 9.78
N THR A 88 -11.83 -6.97 9.32
CA THR A 88 -11.61 -7.21 7.89
C THR A 88 -12.89 -7.83 7.29
N PRO A 89 -13.51 -7.19 6.28
CA PRO A 89 -14.71 -7.73 5.66
C PRO A 89 -14.40 -9.07 4.98
N ALA A 90 -15.32 -10.04 5.09
CA ALA A 90 -15.11 -11.33 4.46
C ALA A 90 -15.10 -11.19 2.92
N PRO A 91 -14.24 -11.92 2.17
CA PRO A 91 -14.19 -11.84 0.71
C PRO A 91 -15.52 -12.14 0.01
N GLU A 92 -16.38 -12.88 0.70
CA GLU A 92 -17.73 -13.27 0.28
C GLU A 92 -18.72 -12.10 0.38
N GLU A 93 -18.57 -11.23 1.38
CA GLU A 93 -19.41 -10.03 1.59
C GLU A 93 -19.05 -8.88 0.65
N LEU A 94 -17.93 -8.99 -0.06
CA LEU A 94 -17.44 -7.93 -0.94
C LEU A 94 -18.05 -7.97 -2.35
N ALA A 95 -18.83 -8.99 -2.67
CA ALA A 95 -19.64 -9.01 -3.89
C ALA A 95 -21.11 -9.22 -3.54
N ASP A 96 -21.98 -8.48 -4.20
CA ASP A 96 -23.42 -8.66 -4.07
C ASP A 96 -23.85 -10.00 -4.70
N GLU A 97 -25.05 -10.48 -4.39
CA GLU A 97 -25.63 -11.71 -4.97
C GLU A 97 -25.67 -11.71 -6.51
N SER A 98 -25.62 -10.51 -7.13
CA SER A 98 -25.57 -10.31 -8.59
C SER A 98 -24.16 -10.36 -9.19
N GLY A 99 -23.12 -10.55 -8.37
CA GLY A 99 -21.71 -10.56 -8.80
C GLY A 99 -21.08 -9.19 -8.96
N GLU A 100 -21.79 -8.11 -8.61
CA GLU A 100 -21.29 -6.74 -8.66
C GLU A 100 -20.41 -6.41 -7.43
N PRO A 101 -19.42 -5.51 -7.58
CA PRO A 101 -18.60 -5.08 -6.45
C PRO A 101 -19.40 -4.21 -5.50
N SER A 102 -19.50 -4.66 -4.25
CA SER A 102 -20.09 -3.91 -3.14
C SER A 102 -19.42 -2.54 -2.94
N GLN A 103 -20.09 -1.62 -2.24
CA GLN A 103 -19.53 -0.30 -1.92
C GLN A 103 -18.23 -0.41 -1.12
N THR A 104 -18.14 -1.35 -0.18
CA THR A 104 -16.93 -1.60 0.62
C THR A 104 -15.74 -2.03 -0.24
N LEU A 105 -15.96 -2.83 -1.29
CA LEU A 105 -14.91 -3.21 -2.23
C LEU A 105 -14.40 -1.99 -3.00
N LYS A 106 -15.29 -1.09 -3.44
CA LYS A 106 -14.91 0.16 -4.13
C LYS A 106 -14.09 1.06 -3.20
N ASP A 107 -14.55 1.24 -1.96
CA ASP A 107 -13.83 2.05 -0.97
C ASP A 107 -12.44 1.48 -0.67
N LEU A 108 -12.32 0.15 -0.54
CA LEU A 108 -11.03 -0.52 -0.35
C LEU A 108 -10.12 -0.39 -1.56
N HIS A 109 -10.66 -0.45 -2.78
CA HIS A 109 -9.88 -0.24 -3.98
C HIS A 109 -9.36 1.20 -4.05
N THR A 110 -10.21 2.20 -3.79
CA THR A 110 -9.78 3.60 -3.76
C THR A 110 -8.71 3.83 -2.69
N LEU A 111 -8.87 3.23 -1.51
CA LEU A 111 -7.89 3.36 -0.44
C LEU A 111 -6.56 2.64 -0.74
N LEU A 112 -6.60 1.40 -1.21
CA LEU A 112 -5.39 0.56 -1.36
C LEU A 112 -4.67 0.79 -2.69
N MET A 113 -5.44 0.95 -3.77
CA MET A 113 -4.93 0.98 -5.14
C MET A 113 -4.80 2.39 -5.68
N GLU A 114 -5.80 3.23 -5.43
CA GLU A 114 -5.83 4.59 -5.97
C GLU A 114 -5.08 5.58 -5.09
N THR A 115 -5.03 5.36 -3.77
CA THR A 115 -4.26 6.23 -2.88
C THR A 115 -2.78 5.86 -2.94
N ALA A 116 -1.95 6.84 -3.31
CA ALA A 116 -0.50 6.73 -3.33
C ALA A 116 0.15 7.87 -2.55
N ILE A 117 1.35 7.65 -2.03
CA ILE A 117 2.16 8.68 -1.39
C ILE A 117 3.02 9.32 -2.49
N ALA A 118 2.86 10.63 -2.69
CA ALA A 118 3.69 11.41 -3.60
C ALA A 118 5.01 11.80 -2.92
N ASN A 119 4.95 12.41 -1.74
CA ASN A 119 6.11 12.85 -0.99
C ASN A 119 5.91 12.57 0.49
N GLY A 120 7.00 12.45 1.25
CA GLY A 120 6.91 12.31 2.70
C GLY A 120 8.12 11.60 3.30
N LYS A 121 7.97 11.13 4.53
CA LYS A 121 8.97 10.34 5.23
C LYS A 121 8.30 9.14 5.87
N LEU A 122 8.96 8.00 5.88
CA LEU A 122 8.52 6.81 6.61
C LEU A 122 9.46 6.57 7.78
N VAL A 123 8.95 6.52 9.00
CA VAL A 123 9.74 6.34 10.21
C VAL A 123 9.54 4.94 10.77
N CYS A 124 10.63 4.24 11.05
CA CYS A 124 10.57 2.93 11.71
C CYS A 124 10.28 3.07 13.21
N GLY A 125 9.29 2.34 13.73
CA GLY A 125 8.94 2.32 15.16
C GLY A 125 10.06 1.79 16.07
N ASN A 126 10.86 0.84 15.58
CA ASN A 126 11.96 0.25 16.36
C ASN A 126 13.23 1.12 16.39
N CYS A 127 13.81 1.42 15.22
CA CYS A 127 15.11 2.10 15.13
C CYS A 127 15.03 3.61 14.90
N SER A 128 13.81 4.17 14.78
CA SER A 128 13.57 5.58 14.47
C SER A 128 14.27 6.09 13.20
N HIS A 129 14.66 5.18 12.29
CA HIS A 129 15.25 5.57 11.01
C HIS A 129 14.19 6.14 10.08
N GLU A 130 14.54 7.24 9.42
CA GLU A 130 13.67 7.96 8.50
C GLU A 130 14.03 7.60 7.05
N TYR A 131 13.06 7.12 6.30
CA TYR A 131 13.17 6.85 4.87
C TYR A 131 12.43 7.96 4.11
N ALA A 132 13.15 8.72 3.30
CA ALA A 132 12.55 9.78 2.49
C ALA A 132 11.79 9.17 1.30
N VAL A 133 10.57 9.64 1.07
CA VAL A 133 9.76 9.34 -0.11
C VAL A 133 9.71 10.60 -0.97
N LYS A 134 10.14 10.48 -2.23
CA LYS A 134 10.11 11.56 -3.21
C LYS A 134 9.54 11.05 -4.51
N GLU A 135 8.58 11.78 -5.08
CA GLU A 135 7.91 11.41 -6.34
C GLU A 135 7.35 9.97 -6.34
N GLY A 136 6.89 9.51 -5.17
CA GLY A 136 6.37 8.17 -4.95
C GLY A 136 7.42 7.06 -4.88
N ILE A 137 8.70 7.41 -4.80
CA ILE A 137 9.81 6.45 -4.64
C ILE A 137 10.39 6.61 -3.23
N ALA A 138 10.24 5.56 -2.42
CA ALA A 138 10.87 5.49 -1.11
C ALA A 138 12.34 5.07 -1.22
N ASN A 139 13.23 5.85 -0.61
CA ASN A 139 14.66 5.55 -0.56
C ASN A 139 14.99 4.68 0.65
N PHE A 140 15.24 3.39 0.41
CA PHE A 140 15.69 2.42 1.42
C PHE A 140 17.20 2.14 1.38
N LEU A 141 17.99 2.99 0.73
CA LEU A 141 19.45 2.84 0.69
C LEU A 141 20.03 3.11 2.08
N LEU A 142 20.60 2.07 2.67
CA LEU A 142 21.32 2.13 3.92
C LEU A 142 22.83 2.18 3.63
N PRO A 143 23.61 2.97 4.39
CA PRO A 143 25.05 2.93 4.28
C PRO A 143 25.59 1.56 4.71
N SER A 144 26.73 1.16 4.15
CA SER A 144 27.32 -0.19 4.25
C SER A 144 27.53 -0.72 5.68
N HIS A 145 27.59 0.15 6.68
CA HIS A 145 27.76 -0.22 8.09
C HIS A 145 26.44 -0.46 8.85
N MET A 146 25.28 -0.20 8.24
CA MET A 146 23.95 -0.36 8.87
C MET A 146 23.06 -1.39 8.15
N VAL A 147 23.60 -2.05 7.12
CA VAL A 147 22.89 -3.05 6.31
C VAL A 147 22.95 -4.41 6.95
#